data_AF-A0A9E5IDE5-F1
#
_entry.id   AF-A0A9E5IDE5-F1
#
_cell.length_a   1.000
_cell.length_b   1.000
_cell.length_c   1.000
_cell.angle_alpha   90.00
_cell.angle_beta   90.00
_cell.angle_gamma   90.00
#
_symmetry.space_group_name_H-M   'P 1'
#
loop_
_entity.id
_entity.type
_entity.pdbx_description
1 polymer ?
#
loop_
_entity_poly.entity_id
_entity_poly.type
_entity_poly.pdbx_seq_one_letter_code
_entity_poly.pdbx_strand_id
1 'polypeptide(L)'
;VASVADGQDFVTNVEFAQFSDQTIGFVTYNVELKVYAWKSHAVFANTEIKVDSLTLLAGTDQSFLASGLVQGKHSLTAVNSTASQSDVAAVTLKDALAALKLAIGIDTINSSSTGGSVVASPYQRAAADFNADGKVDLKDALEILKYSIGVTTSNAPRWQFYDETETIAHGAKPANDFSQMGKSIGVTADRPVNLVGVLTGDVDGSWATPPGSTYIDSQHFVALLGSLQSVDTDVSLARWGIYG
;
A
#
# COMPACT_ATOMS: atom_id res chain seq x y z
N VAL A 1 -50.75 -13.37 5.66
CA VAL A 1 -49.63 -13.38 4.69
C VAL A 1 -48.47 -12.69 5.38
N ALA A 2 -47.60 -13.44 6.04
CA ALA A 2 -46.38 -12.90 6.64
C ALA A 2 -45.24 -13.30 5.71
N SER A 3 -44.68 -12.33 5.00
CA SER A 3 -43.46 -12.52 4.22
C SER A 3 -42.32 -12.73 5.21
N VAL A 4 -41.85 -13.97 5.33
CA VAL A 4 -40.56 -14.25 5.96
C VAL A 4 -39.54 -13.62 5.03
N ALA A 5 -38.91 -12.52 5.46
CA ALA A 5 -37.72 -12.04 4.78
C ALA A 5 -36.69 -13.16 4.88
N ASP A 6 -36.31 -13.76 3.75
CA ASP A 6 -35.16 -14.65 3.77
C ASP A 6 -33.96 -13.79 4.17
N GLY A 7 -33.32 -14.18 5.27
CA GLY A 7 -32.05 -13.62 5.66
C GLY A 7 -31.01 -14.29 4.78
N GLN A 8 -30.18 -13.50 4.11
CA GLN A 8 -28.93 -14.02 3.59
C GLN A 8 -28.03 -14.36 4.79
N ASP A 9 -27.89 -15.66 5.06
CA ASP A 9 -26.91 -16.16 6.03
C ASP A 9 -25.58 -16.40 5.32
N PHE A 10 -24.53 -15.77 5.85
CA PHE A 10 -23.17 -15.91 5.35
C PHE A 10 -22.41 -16.93 6.19
N VAL A 11 -21.85 -17.95 5.53
CA VAL A 11 -20.93 -18.92 6.13
C VAL A 11 -19.51 -18.66 5.64
N THR A 12 -18.56 -18.56 6.58
CA THR A 12 -17.13 -18.33 6.30
C THR A 12 -16.34 -19.64 6.37
N ASN A 13 -15.20 -19.71 5.68
CA ASN A 13 -14.27 -20.86 5.69
C ASN A 13 -14.87 -22.17 5.15
N VAL A 14 -15.66 -22.10 4.07
CA VAL A 14 -16.23 -23.28 3.41
C VAL A 14 -15.25 -23.80 2.35
N GLU A 15 -14.80 -25.05 2.49
CA GLU A 15 -13.91 -25.72 1.52
C GLU A 15 -14.69 -26.35 0.36
N PHE A 16 -15.91 -26.83 0.65
CA PHE A 16 -16.82 -27.34 -0.35
C PHE A 16 -18.28 -27.21 0.11
N ALA A 17 -19.19 -27.03 -0.86
CA ALA A 17 -20.62 -27.20 -0.65
C ALA A 17 -21.05 -28.54 -1.25
N GLN A 18 -21.67 -29.40 -0.44
CA GLN A 18 -22.11 -30.73 -0.88
C GLN A 18 -23.63 -30.75 -1.03
N PHE A 19 -24.09 -31.10 -2.23
CA PHE A 19 -25.48 -31.38 -2.60
C PHE A 19 -25.63 -32.88 -2.88
N SER A 20 -26.87 -33.35 -3.04
CA SER A 20 -27.19 -34.77 -3.24
C SER A 20 -26.51 -35.41 -4.46
N ASP A 21 -26.18 -34.60 -5.47
CA ASP A 21 -25.65 -35.02 -6.77
C ASP A 21 -24.35 -34.27 -7.15
N GLN A 22 -23.92 -33.28 -6.36
CA GLN A 22 -22.80 -32.42 -6.71
C GLN A 22 -22.00 -31.99 -5.49
N THR A 23 -20.68 -31.98 -5.61
CA THR A 23 -19.79 -31.27 -4.69
C THR A 23 -19.21 -30.07 -5.43
N ILE A 24 -19.43 -28.87 -4.90
CA ILE A 24 -18.78 -27.64 -5.37
C ILE A 24 -17.57 -27.41 -4.47
N GLY A 25 -16.37 -27.69 -4.97
CA GLY A 25 -15.13 -27.32 -4.29
C GLY A 25 -14.81 -25.85 -4.54
N PHE A 26 -14.39 -25.14 -3.50
CA PHE A 26 -13.83 -23.81 -3.66
C PHE A 26 -12.35 -23.93 -4.02
N VAL A 27 -11.91 -23.21 -5.06
CA VAL A 27 -10.50 -23.17 -5.42
C VAL A 27 -9.79 -22.23 -4.46
N THR A 28 -8.84 -22.77 -3.72
CA THR A 28 -8.01 -22.01 -2.78
C THR A 28 -6.58 -21.91 -3.27
N TYR A 29 -5.91 -20.83 -2.90
CA TYR A 29 -4.55 -20.54 -3.26
C TYR A 29 -3.70 -20.18 -2.03
N ASN A 30 -2.40 -20.35 -2.20
CA ASN A 30 -1.38 -19.90 -1.27
C ASN A 30 -0.70 -18.64 -1.82
N VAL A 31 -0.66 -17.59 -1.02
CA VAL A 31 -0.02 -16.34 -1.36
C VAL A 31 1.11 -16.08 -0.39
N GLU A 32 2.33 -16.03 -0.92
CA GLU A 32 3.50 -15.58 -0.18
C GLU A 32 3.58 -14.06 -0.27
N LEU A 33 3.72 -13.39 0.87
CA LEU A 33 3.71 -11.94 0.97
C LEU A 33 5.03 -11.43 1.52
N LYS A 34 5.56 -10.35 0.94
CA LYS A 34 6.60 -9.53 1.60
C LYS A 34 6.12 -8.10 1.70
N VAL A 35 6.53 -7.41 2.76
CA VAL A 35 6.18 -6.01 2.98
C VAL A 35 7.43 -5.17 2.97
N TYR A 36 7.44 -4.08 2.20
CA TYR A 36 8.59 -3.19 2.13
C TYR A 36 8.20 -1.71 2.12
N ALA A 37 9.10 -0.85 2.58
CA ALA A 37 8.89 0.60 2.58
C ALA A 37 9.01 1.17 1.15
N TRP A 38 8.06 2.02 0.75
CA TRP A 38 7.89 2.42 -0.65
C TRP A 38 9.12 3.06 -1.33
N LYS A 39 9.93 3.80 -0.58
CA LYS A 39 11.10 4.52 -1.14
C LYS A 39 12.41 3.78 -0.96
N SER A 40 12.67 3.27 0.24
CA SER A 40 13.94 2.60 0.55
C SER A 40 13.95 1.13 0.11
N HIS A 41 12.77 0.56 -0.17
CA HIS A 41 12.56 -0.86 -0.48
C HIS A 41 13.03 -1.82 0.62
N ALA A 42 13.23 -1.31 1.84
CA ALA A 42 13.57 -2.11 3.00
C ALA A 42 12.38 -2.97 3.41
N VAL A 43 12.63 -4.27 3.61
CA VAL A 43 11.64 -5.24 4.06
C VAL A 43 11.39 -5.08 5.55
N PHE A 44 10.11 -5.10 5.94
CA PHE A 44 9.74 -5.02 7.35
C PHE A 44 9.94 -6.37 8.05
N ALA A 45 10.85 -6.39 9.03
CA ALA A 45 11.14 -7.60 9.80
C ALA A 45 10.03 -8.01 10.78
N ASN A 46 9.33 -7.02 11.36
CA ASN A 46 8.40 -7.21 12.49
C ASN A 46 7.06 -6.52 12.20
N THR A 47 6.39 -6.91 11.12
CA THR A 47 5.01 -6.48 10.84
C THR A 47 4.05 -7.61 11.11
N GLU A 48 2.85 -7.28 11.55
CA GLU A 48 1.73 -8.22 11.58
C GLU A 48 0.77 -7.81 10.47
N ILE A 49 0.40 -8.75 9.61
CA ILE A 49 -0.50 -8.51 8.49
C ILE A 49 -1.74 -9.33 8.70
N LYS A 50 -2.91 -8.73 8.45
CA LYS A 50 -4.16 -9.43 8.26
C LYS A 50 -4.53 -9.47 6.80
N VAL A 51 -4.86 -10.66 6.32
CA VAL A 51 -5.60 -10.87 5.08
C VAL A 51 -7.03 -11.24 5.49
N ASP A 52 -7.98 -10.37 5.16
CA ASP A 52 -9.32 -10.34 5.75
C ASP A 52 -9.26 -10.36 7.29
N SER A 53 -9.62 -11.48 7.91
CA SER A 53 -9.58 -11.68 9.36
C SER A 53 -8.40 -12.56 9.82
N LEU A 54 -7.62 -13.10 8.89
CA LEU A 54 -6.50 -13.99 9.19
C LEU A 54 -5.24 -13.18 9.50
N THR A 55 -4.80 -13.18 10.76
CA THR A 55 -3.46 -12.70 11.13
C THR A 55 -2.41 -13.67 10.61
N LEU A 56 -1.44 -13.14 9.87
CA LEU A 56 -0.25 -13.84 9.41
C LEU A 56 0.93 -13.54 10.33
N LEU A 57 1.75 -14.57 10.56
CA LEU A 57 3.03 -14.45 11.23
C LEU A 57 4.14 -14.48 10.19
N ALA A 58 5.17 -13.66 10.41
CA ALA A 58 6.34 -13.66 9.56
C ALA A 58 7.11 -14.99 9.69
N GLY A 59 7.49 -15.56 8.54
CA GLY A 59 8.46 -16.63 8.43
C GLY A 59 9.89 -16.15 8.70
N THR A 60 10.84 -17.08 8.70
CA THR A 60 12.25 -16.82 8.99
C THR A 60 12.93 -15.90 7.98
N ASP A 61 12.38 -15.76 6.79
CA ASP A 61 12.87 -14.91 5.70
C ASP A 61 12.09 -13.58 5.58
N GLN A 62 11.25 -13.26 6.59
CA GLN A 62 10.37 -12.09 6.61
C GLN A 62 9.26 -12.11 5.55
N SER A 63 8.97 -13.30 4.98
CA SER A 63 7.76 -13.54 4.21
C SER A 63 6.57 -13.86 5.12
N PHE A 64 5.36 -13.74 4.61
CA PHE A 64 4.13 -14.19 5.27
C PHE A 64 3.40 -15.13 4.33
N LEU A 65 2.91 -16.25 4.84
CA LEU A 65 2.15 -17.20 4.02
C LEU A 65 0.67 -17.13 4.37
N ALA A 66 -0.13 -16.61 3.44
CA ALA A 66 -1.58 -16.73 3.49
C ALA A 66 -2.01 -17.98 2.75
N SER A 67 -2.43 -19.00 3.48
CA SER A 67 -2.89 -20.27 2.91
C SER A 67 -4.41 -20.36 2.88
N GLY A 68 -4.94 -21.04 1.86
CA GLY A 68 -6.36 -21.33 1.77
C GLY A 68 -7.22 -20.15 1.31
N LEU A 69 -6.62 -19.15 0.64
CA LEU A 69 -7.36 -17.99 0.14
C LEU A 69 -8.23 -18.41 -1.06
N VAL A 70 -9.54 -18.23 -0.94
CA VAL A 70 -10.49 -18.49 -2.04
C VAL A 70 -10.18 -17.56 -3.22
N GLN A 71 -10.44 -17.97 -4.46
CA GLN A 71 -10.34 -17.07 -5.61
C GLN A 71 -11.19 -15.79 -5.39
N GLY A 72 -10.58 -14.60 -5.47
CA GLY A 72 -11.30 -13.34 -5.26
C GLY A 72 -10.44 -12.18 -4.77
N LYS A 73 -11.09 -11.11 -4.31
CA LYS A 73 -10.43 -9.98 -3.64
C LYS A 73 -10.42 -10.19 -2.13
N HIS A 74 -9.26 -10.04 -1.51
CA HIS A 74 -9.09 -10.09 -0.06
C HIS A 74 -8.59 -8.76 0.47
N SER A 75 -9.17 -8.30 1.58
CA SER A 75 -8.77 -7.05 2.23
C SER A 75 -7.44 -7.22 2.93
N LEU A 76 -6.60 -6.19 2.89
CA LEU A 76 -5.35 -6.16 3.61
C LEU A 76 -5.43 -5.15 4.74
N THR A 77 -5.08 -5.57 5.95
CA THR A 77 -4.95 -4.67 7.09
C THR A 77 -3.68 -5.02 7.85
N ALA A 78 -2.73 -4.11 7.97
CA ALA A 78 -1.67 -4.33 8.94
C ALA A 78 -2.20 -4.17 10.36
N VAL A 79 -1.77 -5.06 11.24
CA VAL A 79 -2.04 -4.98 12.66
C VAL A 79 -0.90 -4.18 13.29
N ASN A 80 -1.28 -3.21 14.12
CA ASN A 80 -0.38 -2.21 14.71
C ASN A 80 0.10 -1.10 13.74
N SER A 81 -0.85 -0.48 13.03
CA SER A 81 -0.61 0.64 12.10
C SER A 81 -0.10 1.94 12.74
N THR A 82 0.01 2.01 14.08
CA THR A 82 0.57 3.17 14.77
C THR A 82 2.08 3.22 14.56
N ALA A 83 2.54 4.32 13.96
CA ALA A 83 3.96 4.56 13.75
C ALA A 83 4.68 4.74 15.09
N SER A 84 5.87 4.15 15.21
CA SER A 84 6.73 4.31 16.40
C SER A 84 7.31 5.72 16.48
N GLN A 85 7.88 6.10 17.64
CA GLN A 85 8.52 7.41 17.78
C GLN A 85 9.69 7.62 16.80
N SER A 86 10.41 6.55 16.44
CA SER A 86 11.46 6.58 15.42
C SER A 86 10.89 6.73 14.01
N ASP A 87 9.73 6.13 13.73
CA ASP A 87 9.08 6.26 12.42
C ASP A 87 8.64 7.71 12.20
N VAL A 88 7.95 8.28 13.18
CA VAL A 88 7.37 9.62 13.03
C VAL A 88 8.40 10.75 12.99
N ALA A 89 9.66 10.47 13.34
CA ALA A 89 10.77 11.41 13.17
C ALA A 89 11.07 11.72 11.68
N ALA A 90 10.58 10.87 10.77
CA ALA A 90 10.64 11.09 9.33
C ALA A 90 9.70 12.19 8.84
N VAL A 91 8.68 12.56 9.62
CA VAL A 91 7.67 13.54 9.21
C VAL A 91 8.15 14.96 9.52
N THR A 92 8.65 15.65 8.51
CA THR A 92 9.33 16.95 8.63
C THR A 92 8.67 18.08 7.84
N LEU A 93 9.20 19.30 8.00
CA LEU A 93 8.79 20.46 7.19
C LEU A 93 9.02 20.27 5.68
N LYS A 94 9.94 19.37 5.27
CA LYS A 94 10.14 19.05 3.85
C LYS A 94 8.93 18.32 3.29
N ASP A 95 8.34 17.44 4.08
CA ASP A 95 7.14 16.70 3.72
C ASP A 95 5.93 17.62 3.62
N ALA A 96 5.79 18.56 4.56
CA ALA A 96 4.74 19.57 4.48
C ALA A 96 4.84 20.39 3.20
N LEU A 97 6.05 20.77 2.78
CA LEU A 97 6.27 21.46 1.51
C LEU A 97 5.95 20.58 0.29
N ALA A 98 6.33 19.29 0.33
CA ALA A 98 6.03 18.34 -0.74
C ALA A 98 4.51 18.10 -0.87
N ALA A 99 3.81 17.89 0.25
CA ALA A 99 2.36 17.79 0.32
C ALA A 99 1.67 19.05 -0.22
N LEU A 100 2.18 20.24 0.15
CA LEU A 100 1.66 21.52 -0.37
C LEU A 100 1.77 21.60 -1.89
N LYS A 101 2.92 21.22 -2.46
CA LYS A 101 3.12 21.18 -3.92
C LYS A 101 2.10 20.26 -4.59
N LEU A 102 1.91 19.05 -4.05
CA LEU A 102 0.93 18.10 -4.58
C LEU A 102 -0.51 18.64 -4.47
N ALA A 103 -0.87 19.22 -3.32
CA ALA A 103 -2.20 19.79 -3.08
C ALA A 103 -2.57 20.90 -4.07
N ILE A 104 -1.60 21.69 -4.55
CA ILE A 104 -1.83 22.75 -5.55
C ILE A 104 -1.63 22.27 -7.01
N GLY A 105 -1.42 20.97 -7.21
CA GLY A 105 -1.32 20.35 -8.54
C GLY A 105 0.09 20.37 -9.15
N ILE A 106 1.13 20.67 -8.37
CA ILE A 106 2.52 20.45 -8.78
C ILE A 106 2.87 19.01 -8.43
N ASP A 107 2.88 18.15 -9.45
CA ASP A 107 3.19 16.72 -9.30
C ASP A 107 4.67 16.39 -9.54
N THR A 108 5.44 17.29 -10.12
CA THR A 108 6.89 17.16 -10.34
C THR A 108 7.71 17.59 -9.12
N ILE A 109 7.56 16.84 -8.03
CA ILE A 109 8.20 17.15 -6.74
C ILE A 109 9.56 16.48 -6.55
N ASN A 110 9.94 15.55 -7.43
CA ASN A 110 11.20 14.80 -7.36
C ASN A 110 12.19 15.26 -8.44
N SER A 111 13.45 14.89 -8.26
CA SER A 111 14.51 15.07 -9.26
C SER A 111 15.13 13.73 -9.63
N SER A 112 15.41 13.53 -10.92
CA SER A 112 16.21 12.39 -11.40
C SER A 112 17.69 12.62 -11.05
N SER A 113 18.46 11.53 -10.97
CA SER A 113 19.92 11.57 -10.85
C SER A 113 20.60 12.32 -12.01
N THR A 114 19.91 12.39 -13.16
CA THR A 114 20.34 13.08 -14.38
C THR A 114 19.88 14.54 -14.50
N GLY A 115 19.20 15.08 -13.49
CA GLY A 115 18.87 16.51 -13.41
C GLY A 115 17.53 16.94 -14.03
N GLY A 116 16.55 16.03 -14.17
CA GLY A 116 15.20 16.32 -14.64
C GLY A 116 14.15 16.27 -13.52
N SER A 117 13.04 16.99 -13.69
CA SER A 117 11.89 16.91 -12.78
C SER A 117 11.08 15.64 -13.03
N VAL A 118 10.78 14.87 -11.98
CA VAL A 118 10.06 13.60 -12.07
C VAL A 118 8.76 13.67 -11.27
N VAL A 119 7.71 13.07 -11.84
CA VAL A 119 6.37 13.01 -11.25
C VAL A 119 6.38 12.22 -9.94
N ALA A 120 5.53 12.61 -9.00
CA ALA A 120 5.35 11.94 -7.73
C ALA A 120 4.86 10.51 -7.91
N SER A 121 5.45 9.59 -7.15
CA SER A 121 4.95 8.22 -7.03
C SER A 121 3.51 8.24 -6.48
N PRO A 122 2.65 7.28 -6.86
CA PRO A 122 1.38 7.06 -6.14
C PRO A 122 1.56 6.93 -4.63
N TYR A 123 2.66 6.31 -4.18
CA TYR A 123 2.96 6.15 -2.75
C TYR A 123 3.30 7.46 -2.06
N GLN A 124 3.87 8.45 -2.77
CA GLN A 124 4.09 9.79 -2.21
C GLN A 124 2.78 10.54 -2.00
N ARG A 125 1.81 10.35 -2.90
CA ARG A 125 0.47 10.95 -2.74
C ARG A 125 -0.25 10.31 -1.56
N ALA A 126 -0.15 8.99 -1.43
CA ALA A 126 -0.67 8.27 -0.27
C ALA A 126 0.03 8.67 1.04
N ALA A 127 1.31 9.02 1.00
CA ALA A 127 2.01 9.60 2.16
C ALA A 127 1.53 11.03 2.46
N ALA A 128 1.26 11.83 1.42
CA ALA A 128 0.79 13.21 1.56
C ALA A 128 -0.65 13.30 2.07
N ASP A 129 -1.47 12.27 1.87
CA ASP A 129 -2.81 12.16 2.46
C ASP A 129 -2.73 11.75 3.93
N PHE A 130 -2.61 12.77 4.76
CA PHE A 130 -2.41 12.61 6.19
C PHE A 130 -3.70 12.17 6.90
N ASN A 131 -4.86 12.60 6.40
CA ASN A 131 -6.17 12.29 6.98
C ASN A 131 -6.78 10.96 6.45
N ALA A 132 -6.20 10.40 5.39
CA ALA A 132 -6.59 9.15 4.73
C ALA A 132 -7.96 9.15 4.06
N ASP A 133 -8.45 10.30 3.58
CA ASP A 133 -9.70 10.42 2.83
C ASP A 133 -9.57 10.04 1.34
N GLY A 134 -8.36 9.63 0.93
CA GLY A 134 -8.07 9.24 -0.44
C GLY A 134 -7.78 10.45 -1.32
N LYS A 135 -7.57 11.65 -0.77
CA LYS A 135 -7.17 12.84 -1.51
C LYS A 135 -5.98 13.57 -0.90
N VAL A 136 -5.25 14.31 -1.74
CA VAL A 136 -4.23 15.26 -1.27
C VAL A 136 -4.76 16.67 -1.42
N ASP A 137 -5.07 17.32 -0.31
CA ASP A 137 -5.52 18.71 -0.27
C ASP A 137 -4.69 19.59 0.70
N LEU A 138 -5.06 20.87 0.81
CA LEU A 138 -4.35 21.82 1.66
C LEU A 138 -4.48 21.52 3.15
N LYS A 139 -5.50 20.76 3.57
CA LYS A 139 -5.66 20.33 4.97
C LYS A 139 -4.59 19.33 5.33
N ASP A 140 -4.26 18.40 4.43
CA ASP A 140 -3.19 17.43 4.69
C ASP A 140 -1.84 18.14 4.84
N ALA A 141 -1.50 19.03 3.91
CA ALA A 141 -0.27 19.81 3.99
C ALA A 141 -0.19 20.65 5.27
N LEU A 142 -1.31 21.25 5.70
CA LEU A 142 -1.39 22.02 6.93
C LEU A 142 -1.25 21.12 8.17
N GLU A 143 -1.85 19.93 8.18
CA GLU A 143 -1.72 19.00 9.29
C GLU A 143 -0.29 18.44 9.40
N ILE A 144 0.36 18.08 8.29
CA ILE A 144 1.77 17.68 8.29
C ILE A 144 2.63 18.83 8.83
N LEU A 145 2.41 20.07 8.38
CA LEU A 145 3.11 21.25 8.90
C LEU A 145 2.95 21.39 10.42
N LYS A 146 1.71 21.32 10.93
CA LYS A 146 1.41 21.40 12.36
C LYS A 146 2.13 20.29 13.12
N TYR A 147 2.05 19.05 12.62
CA TYR A 147 2.69 17.91 13.22
C TYR A 147 4.22 18.11 13.32
N SER A 148 4.87 18.52 12.23
CA SER A 148 6.32 18.72 12.17
C SER A 148 6.86 19.84 13.06
N ILE A 149 6.00 20.76 13.52
CA ILE A 149 6.37 21.83 14.47
C ILE A 149 5.84 21.58 15.89
N GLY A 150 5.31 20.39 16.17
CA GLY A 150 4.83 20.00 17.50
C GLY A 150 3.48 20.62 17.90
N VAL A 151 2.70 21.10 16.94
CA VAL A 151 1.32 21.53 17.17
C VAL A 151 0.40 20.31 17.09
N THR A 152 -0.51 20.18 18.05
CA THR A 152 -1.49 19.09 18.08
C THR A 152 -2.33 19.05 16.80
N THR A 153 -2.45 17.86 16.22
CA THR A 153 -3.19 17.55 15.01
C THR A 153 -4.35 16.59 15.30
N SER A 154 -5.32 16.53 14.39
CA SER A 154 -6.42 15.56 14.45
C SER A 154 -5.95 14.16 14.04
N ASN A 155 -5.02 14.10 13.09
CA ASN A 155 -4.42 12.86 12.60
C ASN A 155 -2.96 12.73 13.08
N ALA A 156 -2.44 11.51 13.06
CA ALA A 156 -1.07 11.20 13.38
C ALA A 156 -0.45 10.31 12.28
N PRO A 157 0.88 10.33 12.09
CA PRO A 157 1.54 9.43 11.16
C PRO A 157 1.21 7.97 11.45
N ARG A 158 0.89 7.23 10.40
CA ARG A 158 0.50 5.82 10.47
C ARG A 158 0.90 5.09 9.22
N TRP A 159 1.18 3.80 9.36
CA TRP A 159 1.49 2.95 8.22
C TRP A 159 0.22 2.57 7.47
N GLN A 160 0.24 2.76 6.16
CA GLN A 160 -0.74 2.24 5.20
C GLN A 160 -0.05 1.26 4.26
N PHE A 161 -0.78 0.23 3.82
CA PHE A 161 -0.23 -0.85 3.01
C PHE A 161 -1.05 -1.02 1.76
N TYR A 162 -0.35 -1.20 0.64
CA TYR A 162 -0.95 -1.28 -0.69
C TYR A 162 -0.38 -2.47 -1.47
N ASP A 163 -1.19 -3.10 -2.33
CA ASP A 163 -0.68 -4.07 -3.31
C ASP A 163 0.27 -3.35 -4.29
N GLU A 164 1.47 -3.89 -4.51
CA GLU A 164 2.47 -3.28 -5.39
C GLU A 164 2.04 -3.20 -6.86
N THR A 165 1.08 -4.03 -7.24
CA THR A 165 0.53 -4.16 -8.59
C THR A 165 -0.72 -3.31 -8.78
N GLU A 166 -1.60 -3.22 -7.77
CA GLU A 166 -2.81 -2.39 -7.78
C GLU A 166 -2.52 -0.96 -7.28
N THR A 167 -1.73 -0.20 -8.04
CA THR A 167 -1.67 1.26 -7.88
C THR A 167 -2.22 1.97 -9.10
N ILE A 168 -2.73 3.18 -8.86
CA ILE A 168 -3.47 3.97 -9.84
C ILE A 168 -2.65 4.11 -11.11
N ALA A 169 -3.33 3.93 -12.25
CA ALA A 169 -2.76 4.18 -13.56
C ALA A 169 -2.02 5.53 -13.55
N HIS A 170 -0.78 5.54 -14.06
CA HIS A 170 -0.04 6.79 -14.16
C HIS A 170 -0.89 7.77 -15.00
N GLY A 171 -1.27 8.92 -14.42
CA GLY A 171 -1.96 9.99 -15.15
C GLY A 171 -3.50 10.01 -15.14
N ALA A 172 -4.20 9.10 -14.45
CA ALA A 172 -5.66 9.22 -14.29
C ALA A 172 -6.02 10.35 -13.31
N LYS A 173 -6.77 11.36 -13.77
CA LYS A 173 -7.12 12.58 -13.04
C LYS A 173 -8.23 12.39 -11.98
N PRO A 174 -8.33 13.30 -10.98
CA PRO A 174 -7.38 14.36 -10.67
C PRO A 174 -6.13 13.76 -10.01
N ALA A 175 -4.98 14.42 -10.18
CA ALA A 175 -3.67 13.98 -9.69
C ALA A 175 -3.59 13.74 -8.16
N ASN A 176 -4.69 13.98 -7.44
CA ASN A 176 -4.82 13.97 -6.01
C ASN A 176 -5.99 13.11 -5.54
N ASP A 177 -6.64 12.29 -6.38
CA ASP A 177 -7.61 11.27 -5.91
C ASP A 177 -6.97 9.89 -6.06
N PHE A 178 -6.67 9.26 -4.94
CA PHE A 178 -6.12 7.92 -4.87
C PHE A 178 -6.92 6.96 -3.99
N SER A 179 -8.22 7.23 -3.85
CA SER A 179 -9.19 6.33 -3.23
C SER A 179 -9.16 4.89 -3.80
N GLN A 180 -8.67 4.73 -5.04
CA GLN A 180 -8.58 3.46 -5.75
C GLN A 180 -7.26 2.71 -5.54
N MET A 181 -6.30 3.22 -4.74
CA MET A 181 -5.09 2.44 -4.42
C MET A 181 -5.48 1.17 -3.67
N GLY A 182 -4.96 0.03 -4.15
CA GLY A 182 -5.36 -1.29 -3.71
C GLY A 182 -5.00 -1.54 -2.25
N LYS A 183 -6.00 -1.43 -1.36
CA LYS A 183 -5.96 -1.96 0.02
C LYS A 183 -6.42 -3.42 0.08
N SER A 184 -6.46 -4.08 -1.07
CA SER A 184 -6.89 -5.46 -1.26
C SER A 184 -5.96 -6.15 -2.25
N ILE A 185 -5.85 -7.46 -2.17
CA ILE A 185 -5.15 -8.28 -3.15
C ILE A 185 -6.13 -9.11 -3.97
N GLY A 186 -5.90 -9.17 -5.29
CA GLY A 186 -6.56 -10.12 -6.16
C GLY A 186 -5.86 -11.49 -6.14
N VAL A 187 -6.60 -12.53 -5.76
CA VAL A 187 -6.11 -13.91 -5.68
C VAL A 187 -6.76 -14.75 -6.78
N THR A 188 -5.94 -15.20 -7.72
CA THR A 188 -6.36 -15.99 -8.89
C THR A 188 -5.48 -17.21 -9.16
N ALA A 189 -4.34 -17.32 -8.48
CA ALA A 189 -3.35 -18.38 -8.59
C ALA A 189 -2.43 -18.35 -7.35
N ASP A 190 -1.70 -19.43 -7.12
CA ASP A 190 -0.56 -19.42 -6.21
C ASP A 190 0.50 -18.47 -6.78
N ARG A 191 0.81 -17.40 -6.04
CA ARG A 191 1.80 -16.41 -6.49
C ARG A 191 2.39 -15.64 -5.30
N PRO A 192 3.63 -15.15 -5.43
CA PRO A 192 4.11 -14.11 -4.54
C PRO A 192 3.37 -12.80 -4.82
N VAL A 193 3.12 -12.04 -3.75
CA VAL A 193 2.55 -10.69 -3.79
C VAL A 193 3.40 -9.83 -2.86
N ASN A 194 3.85 -8.66 -3.27
CA ASN A 194 4.45 -7.74 -2.30
C ASN A 194 3.51 -6.59 -1.96
N LEU A 195 3.59 -6.18 -0.71
CA LEU A 195 2.87 -5.03 -0.17
C LEU A 195 3.83 -3.89 0.07
N VAL A 196 3.36 -2.70 -0.29
CA VAL A 196 4.12 -1.47 -0.16
C VAL A 196 3.62 -0.70 1.06
N GLY A 197 4.48 -0.58 2.06
CA GLY A 197 4.28 0.22 3.26
C GLY A 197 4.58 1.69 3.00
N VAL A 198 3.62 2.54 3.36
CA VAL A 198 3.66 3.99 3.23
C VAL A 198 3.36 4.62 4.58
N LEU A 199 4.29 5.43 5.10
CA LEU A 199 4.09 6.19 6.32
C LEU A 199 3.40 7.51 5.97
N THR A 200 2.19 7.75 6.48
CA THR A 200 1.52 9.02 6.25
C THR A 200 2.29 10.16 6.91
N GLY A 201 2.45 11.25 6.17
CA GLY A 201 3.27 12.41 6.55
C GLY A 201 4.72 12.33 6.09
N ASP A 202 5.28 11.16 5.77
CA ASP A 202 6.64 11.02 5.21
C ASP A 202 6.58 10.99 3.68
N VAL A 203 6.35 12.17 3.10
CA VAL A 203 6.10 12.37 1.65
C VAL A 203 7.39 12.24 0.85
N ASP A 204 8.51 12.66 1.42
CA ASP A 204 9.80 12.50 0.79
C ASP A 204 10.40 11.11 1.04
N GLY A 205 9.80 10.26 1.89
CA GLY A 205 10.23 8.89 2.14
C GLY A 205 11.56 8.82 2.88
N SER A 206 11.83 9.79 3.75
CA SER A 206 13.06 9.90 4.54
C SER A 206 13.09 8.98 5.76
N TRP A 207 12.08 8.14 5.96
CA TRP A 207 12.07 7.12 7.00
C TRP A 207 13.38 6.32 7.04
N ALA A 208 14.01 6.34 8.22
CA ALA A 208 15.29 5.69 8.45
C ALA A 208 15.10 4.18 8.57
N THR A 209 15.73 3.44 7.67
CA THR A 209 15.64 1.97 7.68
C THR A 209 16.35 1.40 8.92
N PRO A 210 15.75 0.42 9.61
CA PRO A 210 16.39 -0.26 10.73
C PRO A 210 17.72 -0.91 10.31
N PRO A 211 18.76 -0.86 11.15
CA PRO A 211 20.01 -1.56 10.88
C PRO A 211 19.79 -3.06 10.64
N GLY A 212 20.43 -3.60 9.60
CA GLY A 212 20.29 -5.02 9.24
C GLY A 212 19.04 -5.35 8.41
N SER A 213 18.26 -4.36 7.99
CA SER A 213 17.14 -4.57 7.06
C SER A 213 17.62 -5.24 5.76
N THR A 214 16.81 -6.16 5.23
CA THR A 214 16.94 -6.65 3.87
C THR A 214 16.14 -5.77 2.91
N TYR A 215 16.37 -5.91 1.61
CA TYR A 215 15.77 -5.06 0.59
C TYR A 215 15.17 -5.89 -0.54
N ILE A 216 14.12 -5.37 -1.16
CA ILE A 216 13.64 -5.90 -2.45
C ILE A 216 14.70 -5.60 -3.51
N ASP A 217 15.05 -6.61 -4.31
CA ASP A 217 16.07 -6.48 -5.36
C ASP A 217 15.59 -5.49 -6.44
N SER A 218 16.49 -4.65 -6.95
CA SER A 218 16.14 -3.68 -8.01
C SER A 218 15.66 -4.35 -9.30
N GLN A 219 16.12 -5.57 -9.59
CA GLN A 219 15.65 -6.37 -10.73
C GLN A 219 14.19 -6.78 -10.62
N HIS A 220 13.64 -6.90 -9.41
CA HIS A 220 12.21 -7.15 -9.19
C HIS A 220 11.37 -6.04 -9.83
N PHE A 221 11.72 -4.78 -9.60
CA PHE A 221 10.99 -3.64 -10.15
C PHE A 221 11.12 -3.53 -11.67
N VAL A 222 12.26 -3.94 -12.24
CA VAL A 222 12.43 -3.99 -13.70
C VAL A 222 11.55 -5.08 -14.32
N ALA A 223 11.50 -6.27 -13.72
CA ALA A 223 10.62 -7.34 -14.16
C ALA A 223 9.14 -6.97 -14.01
N LEU A 224 8.77 -6.36 -12.88
CA LEU A 224 7.42 -5.90 -12.61
C LEU A 224 6.99 -4.81 -13.60
N LEU A 225 7.87 -3.83 -13.87
CA LEU A 225 7.65 -2.83 -14.92
C LEU A 225 7.36 -3.48 -16.27
N GLY A 226 8.19 -4.45 -16.69
CA GLY A 226 8.00 -5.16 -17.95
C GLY A 226 6.65 -5.87 -18.03
N SER A 227 6.14 -6.42 -16.92
CA SER A 227 4.82 -7.05 -16.87
C SER A 227 3.67 -6.04 -17.00
N LEU A 228 3.79 -4.86 -16.38
CA LEU A 228 2.73 -3.84 -16.35
C LEU A 228 2.67 -2.97 -17.61
N GLN A 229 3.79 -2.79 -18.30
CA GLN A 229 3.85 -1.99 -19.53
C GLN A 229 2.98 -2.52 -20.68
N SER A 230 2.57 -3.79 -20.60
CA SER A 230 1.61 -4.37 -21.53
C SER A 230 0.18 -3.80 -21.38
N VAL A 231 -0.11 -3.18 -20.23
CA VAL A 231 -1.44 -2.65 -19.85
C VAL A 231 -1.42 -1.13 -19.69
N ASP A 232 -0.30 -0.54 -19.26
CA ASP A 232 -0.11 0.92 -19.09
C ASP A 232 1.30 1.32 -19.57
N THR A 233 1.35 1.98 -20.74
CA THR A 233 2.62 2.37 -21.39
C THR A 233 3.33 3.53 -20.69
N ASP A 234 2.64 4.25 -19.82
CA ASP A 234 3.16 5.43 -19.12
C ASP A 234 3.75 5.07 -17.74
N VAL A 235 3.74 3.78 -17.37
CA VAL A 235 4.41 3.30 -16.15
C VAL A 235 5.92 3.38 -16.30
N SER A 236 6.57 3.88 -15.26
CA SER A 236 8.02 3.90 -15.11
C SER A 236 8.43 3.44 -13.71
N LEU A 237 9.73 3.25 -13.49
CA LEU A 237 10.27 2.90 -12.17
C LEU A 237 9.96 3.95 -11.09
N ALA A 238 9.68 5.20 -11.49
CA ALA A 238 9.26 6.28 -10.59
C ALA A 238 7.97 5.92 -9.81
N ARG A 239 7.16 4.98 -10.32
CA ARG A 239 6.02 4.40 -9.62
C ARG A 239 6.39 3.85 -8.26
N TRP A 240 7.54 3.18 -8.15
CA TRP A 240 8.06 2.62 -6.90
C TRP A 240 9.13 3.50 -6.26
N GLY A 241 9.14 4.81 -6.53
CA GLY A 241 10.09 5.74 -5.90
C GLY A 241 11.52 5.63 -6.43
N ILE A 242 11.73 4.93 -7.55
CA ILE A 242 13.04 4.81 -8.20
C ILE A 242 13.16 5.94 -9.23
N TYR A 243 13.77 7.03 -8.81
CA TYR A 243 14.07 8.18 -9.64
C TYR A 243 15.50 8.01 -10.16
N GLY A 244 15.59 7.40 -11.35
CA GLY A 244 16.86 7.02 -11.98
C GLY A 244 17.82 8.15 -12.18
#